data_AF-A0A151R7Y2-F1
#
_entry.id   AF-A0A151R7Y2-F1
#
_cell.length_a   1.000
_cell.length_b   1.000
_cell.length_c   1.000
_cell.angle_alpha   90.00
_cell.angle_beta   90.00
_cell.angle_gamma   90.00
#
_symmetry.space_group_name_H-M   'P 1'
#
loop_
_entity.id
_entity.type
_entity.pdbx_description
1 polymer ?
#
loop_
_entity_poly.entity_id
_entity_poly.type
_entity_poly.pdbx_seq_one_letter_code
_entity_poly.pdbx_strand_id
1 'polypeptide(L)' 'MFAICLCARFQANPEESSMTTIKRILKYLKGTIDVGLWSPKGVSLCLVGYSDSNYTRCRIYRKSTSGTCHLVGSALVS' A
#
# COMPACT_ATOMS: atom_id res chain seq x y z
N MET A 1 -2.84 3.47 -1.40
CA MET A 1 -1.71 2.62 -1.85
C MET A 1 -1.32 2.88 -3.32
N PHE A 2 -1.25 4.13 -3.79
CA PHE A 2 -1.01 4.41 -5.22
C PHE A 2 0.47 4.71 -5.53
N ALA A 3 1.07 5.67 -4.82
CA ALA A 3 2.44 6.12 -5.06
C ALA A 3 3.47 4.99 -4.90
N ILE A 4 3.35 4.18 -3.84
CA ILE A 4 4.26 3.06 -3.56
C ILE A 4 4.14 1.98 -4.65
N CYS A 5 2.91 1.59 -5.01
CA CYS A 5 2.67 0.61 -6.07
C CYS A 5 3.15 1.09 -7.43
N LEU A 6 3.06 2.39 -7.71
CA LEU A 6 3.61 2.97 -8.93
C LEU A 6 5.14 2.89 -8.94
N CYS A 7 5.81 3.26 -7.84
CA CYS A 7 7.27 3.15 -7.73
C CYS A 7 7.77 1.71 -7.82
N ALA A 8 7.04 0.74 -7.26
CA ALA A 8 7.42 -0.68 -7.30
C ALA A 8 7.52 -1.24 -8.73
N ARG A 9 6.77 -0.69 -9.69
CA ARG A 9 6.84 -1.10 -11.10
C ARG A 9 8.17 -0.79 -11.76
N PHE A 10 8.87 0.24 -11.29
CA PHE A 10 10.16 0.67 -11.81
C PHE A 10 11.33 0.18 -10.94
N GLN A 11 11.08 -0.72 -9.98
CA GLN A 11 12.13 -1.22 -9.08
C GLN A 11 13.23 -2.00 -9.83
N ALA A 12 12.88 -2.72 -10.89
CA ALA A 12 13.84 -3.51 -11.65
C ALA A 12 14.82 -2.65 -12.47
N ASN A 13 14.38 -1.47 -12.92
CA ASN A 13 15.23 -0.49 -13.60
C ASN A 13 14.77 0.93 -13.25
N PRO A 14 15.29 1.50 -12.14
CA PRO A 14 14.81 2.77 -11.63
C PRO A 14 15.35 3.93 -12.45
N GLU A 15 14.44 4.70 -13.06
CA GLU A 15 14.75 5.96 -13.72
C GLU A 15 15.02 7.08 -12.69
N GLU A 16 15.77 8.13 -13.05
CA GLU A 16 16.11 9.23 -12.12
C GLU A 16 14.86 9.89 -11.48
N SER A 17 13.77 10.00 -12.24
CA SER A 17 12.47 10.50 -11.80
C SER A 17 11.86 9.63 -10.68
N SER A 18 11.96 8.31 -10.84
CA SER A 18 11.53 7.32 -9.85
C SER A 18 12.38 7.37 -8.59
N MET A 19 13.70 7.53 -8.73
CA MET A 19 14.61 7.67 -7.59
C MET A 19 14.33 8.91 -6.74
N THR A 20 14.00 10.03 -7.37
CA THR A 20 13.61 11.25 -6.65
C THR A 20 12.32 11.04 -5.84
N THR A 21 11.36 10.33 -6.42
CA THR A 21 10.10 9.98 -5.75
C THR A 21 10.33 9.05 -4.55
N ILE A 22 11.16 8.02 -4.71
CA ILE A 22 11.53 7.10 -3.62
C ILE A 22 12.24 7.85 -2.49
N LYS A 23 13.20 8.74 -2.81
CA LYS A 23 13.88 9.57 -1.81
C LYS A 23 12.91 10.43 -1.01
N ARG A 24 11.88 11.00 -1.65
CA ARG A 24 10.82 11.77 -0.97
C ARG A 24 9.99 10.89 -0.04
N ILE A 25 9.60 9.69 -0.48
CA ILE A 25 8.88 8.71 0.37
C ILE A 25 9.72 8.35 1.60
N LEU A 26 11.00 8.04 1.43
CA LEU A 26 11.90 7.71 2.54
C LEU A 26 12.12 8.90 3.49
N LYS A 27 12.24 10.12 2.96
CA LYS A 27 12.35 11.35 3.77
C LYS A 27 11.08 11.57 4.60
N TYR A 28 9.91 11.34 4.01
CA TYR A 28 8.63 11.41 4.71
C TYR A 28 8.58 10.38 5.85
N LEU A 29 8.87 9.10 5.56
CA LEU A 29 8.91 8.04 6.57
C LEU A 29 9.87 8.37 7.73
N LYS A 30 11.04 8.92 7.43
CA LYS A 30 12.02 9.36 8.46
C LYS A 30 11.54 10.56 9.27
N GLY A 31 10.78 11.47 8.64
CA GLY A 31 10.26 12.68 9.29
C GLY A 31 8.96 12.45 10.09
N THR A 32 8.27 11.34 9.87
CA THR A 32 7.02 10.99 10.55
C THR A 32 7.17 9.80 11.48
N ILE A 33 8.38 9.54 12.00
CA ILE A 33 8.61 8.42 12.94
C ILE A 33 7.77 8.55 14.21
N ASP A 34 7.49 9.78 14.62
CA ASP A 34 6.69 10.11 15.81
C ASP A 34 5.18 10.03 15.52
N VAL A 35 4.81 9.94 14.24
CA VAL A 35 3.42 9.91 13.74
C VAL A 35 3.16 8.52 13.16
N GLY A 36 3.23 7.51 14.03
CA GLY A 36 3.02 6.10 13.67
C GLY A 36 1.67 5.56 14.15
N LEU A 37 1.18 4.50 13.50
CA LEU A 37 0.12 3.68 14.08
C LEU A 37 0.68 3.02 15.35
N TRP A 38 0.12 3.36 16.52
CA TRP A 38 0.53 2.72 17.77
C TRP A 38 0.06 1.27 17.78
N SER A 39 1.01 0.33 17.87
CA SER A 39 0.71 -1.08 18.12
C SER A 39 1.20 -1.47 19.52
N PRO A 40 0.40 -2.19 20.32
CA PRO A 40 0.86 -2.65 21.62
C PRO A 40 2.06 -3.60 21.48
N LYS A 41 3.06 -3.45 22.35
CA LYS A 41 4.19 -4.39 22.44
C LYS A 41 3.67 -5.77 22.87
N GLY A 42 4.08 -6.82 22.17
CA GLY A 42 3.74 -8.22 22.49
C GLY A 42 2.56 -8.80 21.71
N VAL A 43 1.91 -8.01 20.83
CA VAL A 43 0.92 -8.54 19.89
C VAL A 43 1.65 -9.01 18.63
N SER A 44 1.32 -10.19 18.12
CA SER A 44 1.82 -10.64 16.82
C SER A 44 1.31 -9.67 15.76
N LEU A 45 2.22 -8.86 15.21
CA LEU A 45 1.97 -7.97 14.07
C LEU A 45 1.84 -8.80 12.79
N CYS A 46 0.77 -9.59 12.70
CA CYS A 46 0.42 -10.33 11.50
C CYS A 46 -0.30 -9.37 10.55
N LEU A 47 0.25 -9.19 9.35
CA LEU A 47 -0.41 -8.48 8.26
C LEU A 47 -1.28 -9.49 7.48
N VAL A 48 -2.60 -9.31 7.53
CA VAL A 48 -3.56 -10.13 6.79
C VAL A 48 -4.21 -9.26 5.72
N GLY A 49 -4.03 -9.62 4.45
CA GLY A 49 -4.65 -8.93 3.31
C GLY A 49 -5.73 -9.79 2.68
N TYR A 50 -6.90 -9.20 2.40
CA TYR A 50 -7.92 -9.78 1.54
C TYR A 50 -8.01 -8.98 0.25
N SER A 51 -8.27 -9.67 -0.85
CA SER A 51 -8.48 -9.08 -2.17
C SER A 51 -9.75 -9.67 -2.76
N ASP A 52 -10.66 -8.82 -3.20
CA ASP A 52 -11.85 -9.19 -3.95
C ASP A 52 -11.78 -8.57 -5.34
N SER A 53 -12.20 -9.33 -6.35
CA SER A 53 -12.26 -8.86 -7.72
C SER A 53 -13.63 -9.18 -8.30
N ASN A 54 -14.43 -8.15 -8.53
CA ASN A 54 -15.74 -8.30 -9.13
C ASN A 54 -15.69 -7.91 -10.61
N TYR A 55 -15.82 -8.93 -11.48
CA TYR A 55 -15.84 -8.79 -12.93
C TYR A 55 -17.23 -8.37 -13.47
N THR A 56 -18.31 -8.71 -12.76
CA THR A 56 -19.69 -8.59 -13.29
C THR A 56 -20.37 -7.26 -12.98
N ARG A 57 -19.75 -6.40 -12.16
CA ARG A 57 -20.33 -5.12 -11.73
C ARG A 57 -20.32 -4.02 -12.80
N CYS A 58 -19.45 -4.10 -13.82
CA CYS A 58 -19.35 -3.11 -14.89
C CYS A 58 -19.81 -3.66 -16.25
N ARG A 59 -21.13 -3.62 -16.50
CA ARG A 59 -21.72 -4.08 -17.77
C ARG A 59 -21.25 -3.32 -19.03
N ILE A 60 -20.84 -2.06 -18.86
CA ILE A 60 -20.51 -1.17 -19.98
C ILE A 60 -19.05 -1.31 -20.42
N TYR A 61 -18.11 -1.34 -19.47
CA TYR A 61 -16.68 -1.34 -19.78
C TYR A 61 -15.97 -2.68 -19.52
N ARG A 62 -16.67 -3.67 -18.93
CA ARG A 62 -16.08 -4.96 -18.48
C ARG A 62 -14.78 -4.80 -17.69
N LYS A 63 -14.58 -3.65 -17.04
CA LYS A 63 -13.43 -3.41 -16.16
C LYS A 63 -13.71 -4.08 -14.83
N SER A 64 -12.85 -5.01 -14.44
CA SER A 64 -12.87 -5.57 -13.08
C SER A 64 -12.70 -4.47 -12.06
N THR A 65 -13.62 -4.41 -11.09
CA THR A 65 -13.41 -3.66 -9.85
C THR A 65 -12.68 -4.55 -8.87
N SER A 66 -11.44 -4.18 -8.51
CA SER A 66 -10.68 -4.84 -7.44
C SER A 66 -10.77 -4.03 -6.15
N GLY A 67 -11.19 -4.66 -5.06
CA GLY A 67 -11.12 -4.12 -3.70
C GLY A 67 -10.06 -4.89 -2.91
N THR A 68 -9.33 -4.21 -2.05
CA THR A 68 -8.40 -4.85 -1.11
C THR A 68 -8.67 -4.34 0.28
N CYS A 69 -8.56 -5.19 1.29
CA CYS A 69 -8.53 -4.76 2.68
C CYS A 69 -7.33 -5.37 3.42
N HIS A 70 -6.68 -4.58 4.28
CA HIS A 70 -5.49 -5.00 5.00
C HIS A 70 -5.64 -4.77 6.49
N LEU A 71 -5.47 -5.83 7.27
CA LEU A 71 -5.49 -5.84 8.72
C LEU A 71 -4.05 -5.97 9.25
N VAL A 72 -3.70 -5.13 10.22
CA VAL A 72 -2.48 -5.27 11.02
C VAL A 72 -2.93 -5.70 12.42
N GLY A 73 -2.71 -6.97 12.76
CA GLY A 73 -3.38 -7.58 13.91
C GLY A 73 -4.90 -7.56 13.71
N SER A 74 -5.63 -6.91 14.61
CA SER A 74 -7.09 -6.73 14.51
C SER A 74 -7.51 -5.35 13.96
N ALA A 75 -6.56 -4.49 13.60
CA ALA A 75 -6.84 -3.12 13.12
C ALA A 75 -6.88 -3.06 11.58
N LEU A 76 -7.94 -2.49 11.01
CA LEU A 76 -8.07 -2.23 9.58
C LEU A 76 -7.29 -0.98 9.20
N VAL A 77 -6.37 -1.10 8.25
CA VAL A 77 -5.46 -0.01 7.83
C VAL A 77 -5.67 0.41 6.38
N SER A 78 -6.26 -0.46 5.55
CA SER A 78 -6.53 -0.19 4.14
C SER A 78 -7.71 -0.99 3.62
#